data_AF-A0A9Q1HUK2-F1
#
_entry.id   AF-A0A9Q1HUK2-F1
#
_cell.length_a   1.000
_cell.length_b   1.000
_cell.length_c   1.000
_cell.angle_alpha   90.00
_cell.angle_beta   90.00
_cell.angle_gamma   90.00
#
_symmetry.space_group_name_H-M   'P 1'
#
loop_
_entity.id
_entity.type
_entity.pdbx_description
1 polymer ?
#
loop_
_entity_poly.entity_id
_entity_poly.type
_entity_poly.pdbx_seq_one_letter_code
_entity_poly.pdbx_strand_id
1 'polypeptide(L)'
;MATATSTPAGQRMSTRTSAAGTPLSPTRISRLQEKEELCNLNDRLATYIDKVRSLESENSVLHLQISEKEEVRGREVTGLKSLYETELADTRKSLDDTAKERARLQIELGKLRSEHDQLLQNCAKKDADLSGTQARLKDMEASLNSKEAALATALSEKSSLEASLADLQDHLSELDAGLVSAKKQLGEETLMRVDLENRCQSLSEELEFRKNMFEEEIKDVRRRHETRLVEVDSGRQVEYEFRLAQALTDMRQQHDEQVKLYKEEMEQTYSAKLENARLASEMNNSSAGMAREELRESRLRVESLAAQLASLQKETRGWQDRISELEAALAQERDCSRRSLAEKEREIAEIRAKMQLQLDEYEQLLDVKLALDMEINAYRKLLEGEEERLQLSPSPSSRVTVSRASSSRSVRVARGKRKRVDVEESEASSSVSIAHCASATGNVCIHQLDVDGKFICLHNTSDQDQPMGGFEMTRTIGDVSATYKFTPKYLLRAGQKVTVWASNAGVSSSPPTDLIWKGQSSWGSGEDVQVLLLNPQGEEVAQRSTVFKTITEEEEMGDEEEDEGVEVIEEEAFQQGDRSTKRGCSIM
;
A
#
# COMPACT_ATOMS: atom_id res chain seq x y z
N MET A 1 -133.13 106.82 69.29
CA MET A 1 -133.32 108.28 69.36
C MET A 1 -134.74 108.52 68.85
N ALA A 2 -135.73 109.01 69.61
CA ALA A 2 -135.77 110.19 70.50
C ALA A 2 -135.47 111.47 69.72
N THR A 3 -136.26 112.56 69.75
CA THR A 3 -137.24 113.08 70.75
C THR A 3 -138.54 113.60 70.09
N ALA A 4 -139.74 113.44 70.67
CA ALA A 4 -140.43 114.34 71.63
C ALA A 4 -140.66 115.78 71.11
N THR A 5 -141.83 116.20 70.58
CA THR A 5 -143.19 116.48 71.17
C THR A 5 -143.41 117.92 71.70
N SER A 6 -144.39 118.65 71.12
CA SER A 6 -145.13 119.73 71.81
C SER A 6 -146.49 120.08 71.15
N THR A 7 -147.55 120.16 71.95
CA THR A 7 -148.80 120.93 71.76
C THR A 7 -148.78 122.08 72.82
N PRO A 8 -149.83 122.87 73.20
CA PRO A 8 -151.27 122.83 72.91
C PRO A 8 -151.97 124.20 72.64
N ALA A 9 -153.31 124.20 72.61
CA ALA A 9 -154.26 125.29 72.93
C ALA A 9 -154.28 126.59 72.07
N GLY A 10 -155.40 127.29 71.87
CA GLY A 10 -156.81 126.99 72.16
C GLY A 10 -157.44 127.83 73.29
N GLN A 11 -158.29 128.81 72.96
CA GLN A 11 -159.18 129.46 73.93
C GLN A 11 -160.45 130.07 73.30
N ARG A 12 -161.46 130.32 74.15
CA ARG A 12 -162.81 130.83 73.83
C ARG A 12 -163.31 131.60 75.07
N MET A 13 -164.32 132.48 74.89
CA MET A 13 -165.06 133.29 75.89
C MET A 13 -164.65 134.78 75.98
N SER A 14 -165.63 135.66 75.78
CA SER A 14 -166.03 136.66 76.79
C SER A 14 -167.48 137.10 76.52
N THR A 15 -168.08 137.92 77.39
CA THR A 15 -169.55 138.10 77.52
C THR A 15 -170.07 139.54 77.39
N ARG A 16 -171.41 139.65 77.23
CA ARG A 16 -172.33 140.81 77.43
C ARG A 16 -171.72 141.95 78.27
N THR A 17 -171.88 143.24 77.95
CA THR A 17 -173.17 143.99 78.02
C THR A 17 -173.08 145.41 77.44
N SER A 18 -174.17 145.93 76.84
CA SER A 18 -174.57 147.36 76.94
C SER A 18 -175.99 147.58 76.39
N ALA A 19 -176.75 148.53 76.96
CA ALA A 19 -178.03 149.00 76.42
C ALA A 19 -178.33 150.44 76.88
N ALA A 20 -178.63 151.34 75.94
CA ALA A 20 -179.21 152.67 76.13
C ALA A 20 -179.69 153.21 74.77
N GLY A 21 -180.88 153.81 74.65
CA GLY A 21 -181.36 154.31 73.34
C GLY A 21 -182.85 154.62 73.10
N THR A 22 -183.66 154.88 74.13
CA THR A 22 -185.01 155.52 74.00
C THR A 22 -184.90 157.01 73.63
N PRO A 23 -185.87 157.67 72.93
CA PRO A 23 -187.28 157.89 73.37
C PRO A 23 -188.38 157.52 72.31
N LEU A 24 -189.62 157.12 72.67
CA LEU A 24 -190.81 157.83 73.23
C LEU A 24 -191.48 158.86 72.28
N SER A 25 -192.82 159.00 72.09
CA SER A 25 -194.01 158.15 72.37
C SER A 25 -195.19 158.47 71.38
N PRO A 26 -196.50 158.77 71.70
CA PRO A 26 -197.64 158.46 70.80
C PRO A 26 -198.09 159.68 69.95
N THR A 27 -199.05 159.62 69.00
CA THR A 27 -200.49 159.30 69.24
C THR A 27 -201.31 159.19 67.91
N ARG A 28 -202.26 158.23 67.85
CA ARG A 28 -203.37 158.07 66.87
C ARG A 28 -203.03 157.91 65.37
N ILE A 29 -203.27 156.70 64.84
CA ILE A 29 -203.57 156.44 63.42
C ILE A 29 -205.09 156.56 63.19
N SER A 30 -205.52 157.11 62.05
CA SER A 30 -206.93 157.08 61.62
C SER A 30 -207.30 155.77 60.89
N ARG A 31 -207.17 154.63 61.60
CA ARG A 31 -207.76 153.29 61.34
C ARG A 31 -207.67 152.65 59.92
N LEU A 32 -206.94 153.22 58.96
CA LEU A 32 -206.99 152.81 57.55
C LEU A 32 -205.63 152.32 57.02
N GLN A 33 -204.53 152.99 57.36
CA GLN A 33 -203.17 152.68 56.86
C GLN A 33 -202.62 151.34 57.39
N GLU A 34 -202.97 150.97 58.62
CA GLU A 34 -202.50 149.76 59.33
C GLU A 34 -202.81 148.44 58.60
N LYS A 35 -203.75 148.46 57.63
CA LYS A 35 -204.12 147.28 56.83
C LYS A 35 -203.26 147.09 55.57
N GLU A 36 -202.68 148.16 55.02
CA GLU A 36 -201.84 148.07 53.80
C GLU A 36 -200.43 147.56 54.12
N GLU A 37 -199.87 147.96 55.27
CA GLU A 37 -198.54 147.53 55.72
C GLU A 37 -198.47 146.01 55.97
N LEU A 38 -199.55 145.41 56.50
CA LEU A 38 -199.63 143.97 56.74
C LEU A 38 -199.70 143.14 55.45
N CYS A 39 -200.30 143.64 54.36
CA CYS A 39 -200.22 142.97 53.05
C CYS A 39 -198.79 143.03 52.49
N ASN A 40 -198.21 144.24 52.47
CA ASN A 40 -196.84 144.48 51.97
C ASN A 40 -195.78 143.61 52.67
N LEU A 41 -195.95 143.33 53.97
CA LEU A 41 -195.04 142.46 54.71
C LEU A 41 -195.17 140.98 54.31
N ASN A 42 -196.38 140.53 53.95
CA ASN A 42 -196.69 139.14 53.64
C ASN A 42 -196.23 138.75 52.22
N ASP A 43 -196.43 139.63 51.24
CA ASP A 43 -195.91 139.44 49.86
C ASP A 43 -194.37 139.39 49.86
N ARG A 44 -193.75 140.13 50.77
CA ARG A 44 -192.29 140.12 51.01
C ARG A 44 -191.81 138.83 51.66
N LEU A 45 -192.64 138.15 52.45
CA LEU A 45 -192.34 136.81 52.98
C LEU A 45 -192.46 135.72 51.91
N ALA A 46 -193.49 135.77 51.05
CA ALA A 46 -193.65 134.83 49.95
C ALA A 46 -192.44 134.84 48.99
N THR A 47 -192.02 136.04 48.57
CA THR A 47 -190.83 136.21 47.70
C THR A 47 -189.52 135.74 48.34
N TYR A 48 -189.39 135.80 49.68
CA TYR A 48 -188.25 135.18 50.38
C TYR A 48 -188.33 133.65 50.39
N ILE A 49 -189.52 133.06 50.60
CA ILE A 49 -189.70 131.60 50.60
C ILE A 49 -189.40 130.99 49.23
N ASP A 50 -189.87 131.62 48.15
CA ASP A 50 -189.55 131.18 46.78
C ASP A 50 -188.05 131.31 46.48
N LYS A 51 -187.37 132.35 47.00
CA LYS A 51 -185.92 132.45 46.83
C LYS A 51 -185.13 131.42 47.63
N VAL A 52 -185.61 131.03 48.82
CA VAL A 52 -185.02 129.89 49.57
C VAL A 52 -185.19 128.59 48.80
N ARG A 53 -186.38 128.27 48.29
CA ARG A 53 -186.61 127.07 47.45
C ARG A 53 -185.74 127.04 46.20
N SER A 54 -185.54 128.19 45.56
CA SER A 54 -184.57 128.35 44.47
C SER A 54 -183.16 127.92 44.91
N LEU A 55 -182.67 128.44 46.03
CA LEU A 55 -181.32 128.13 46.55
C LEU A 55 -181.19 126.70 47.08
N GLU A 56 -182.25 126.09 47.58
CA GLU A 56 -182.28 124.66 47.97
C GLU A 56 -182.17 123.76 46.74
N SER A 57 -182.92 124.04 45.67
CA SER A 57 -182.81 123.29 44.41
C SER A 57 -181.44 123.46 43.75
N GLU A 58 -180.87 124.66 43.79
CA GLU A 58 -179.54 124.99 43.26
C GLU A 58 -178.44 124.25 44.05
N ASN A 59 -178.51 124.22 45.39
CA ASN A 59 -177.62 123.40 46.22
C ASN A 59 -177.74 121.90 45.91
N SER A 60 -178.95 121.38 45.69
CA SER A 60 -179.14 119.96 45.34
C SER A 60 -178.48 119.59 44.00
N VAL A 61 -178.53 120.49 43.01
CA VAL A 61 -177.83 120.30 41.72
C VAL A 61 -176.32 120.43 41.89
N LEU A 62 -175.84 121.40 42.68
CA LEU A 62 -174.41 121.56 42.96
C LEU A 62 -173.84 120.34 43.72
N HIS A 63 -174.56 119.77 44.68
CA HIS A 63 -174.15 118.54 45.35
C HIS A 63 -174.06 117.34 44.39
N LEU A 64 -175.01 117.20 43.45
CA LEU A 64 -174.93 116.19 42.39
C LEU A 64 -173.69 116.41 41.50
N GLN A 65 -173.49 117.63 40.98
CA GLN A 65 -172.32 117.94 40.15
C GLN A 65 -170.97 117.78 40.87
N ILE A 66 -170.94 118.00 42.19
CA ILE A 66 -169.78 117.66 43.02
C ILE A 66 -169.60 116.14 43.03
N SER A 67 -170.63 115.36 43.39
CA SER A 67 -170.52 113.90 43.45
C SER A 67 -170.12 113.27 42.10
N GLU A 68 -170.67 113.75 40.98
CA GLU A 68 -170.27 113.32 39.63
C GLU A 68 -168.81 113.64 39.35
N LYS A 69 -168.32 114.83 39.70
CA LYS A 69 -166.90 115.20 39.53
C LYS A 69 -165.98 114.41 40.46
N GLU A 70 -166.41 114.08 41.67
CA GLU A 70 -165.62 113.26 42.59
C GLU A 70 -165.57 111.80 42.13
N GLU A 71 -166.65 111.26 41.58
CA GLU A 71 -166.67 109.95 40.92
C GLU A 71 -165.82 109.92 39.65
N VAL A 72 -165.95 110.91 38.75
CA VAL A 72 -165.14 111.00 37.52
C VAL A 72 -163.66 111.10 37.88
N ARG A 73 -163.27 112.01 38.79
CA ARG A 73 -161.90 112.12 39.32
C ARG A 73 -161.42 110.80 39.95
N GLY A 74 -162.29 110.09 40.67
CA GLY A 74 -161.99 108.78 41.23
C GLY A 74 -161.73 107.70 40.16
N ARG A 75 -162.55 107.67 39.11
CA ARG A 75 -162.41 106.77 37.96
C ARG A 75 -161.15 107.10 37.14
N GLU A 76 -160.86 108.38 36.91
CA GLU A 76 -159.65 108.87 36.23
C GLU A 76 -158.38 108.50 37.01
N VAL A 77 -158.33 108.78 38.31
CA VAL A 77 -157.18 108.43 39.17
C VAL A 77 -157.00 106.91 39.25
N THR A 78 -158.08 106.13 39.29
CA THR A 78 -158.02 104.66 39.26
C THR A 78 -157.56 104.14 37.90
N GLY A 79 -157.99 104.76 36.80
CA GLY A 79 -157.55 104.44 35.44
C GLY A 79 -156.06 104.75 35.22
N LEU A 80 -155.60 105.93 35.62
CA LEU A 80 -154.19 106.31 35.59
C LEU A 80 -153.33 105.40 36.48
N LYS A 81 -153.82 105.06 37.68
CA LYS A 81 -153.16 104.06 38.53
C LYS A 81 -153.05 102.71 37.81
N SER A 82 -154.14 102.21 37.21
CA SER A 82 -154.13 100.95 36.46
C SER A 82 -153.16 100.98 35.28
N LEU A 83 -153.08 102.09 34.54
CA LEU A 83 -152.15 102.26 33.41
C LEU A 83 -150.69 102.26 33.90
N TYR A 84 -150.37 103.00 34.96
CA TYR A 84 -149.04 102.97 35.56
C TYR A 84 -148.70 101.59 36.17
N GLU A 85 -149.68 100.86 36.72
CA GLU A 85 -149.47 99.50 37.22
C GLU A 85 -149.24 98.49 36.08
N THR A 86 -149.86 98.64 34.91
CA THR A 86 -149.54 97.84 33.71
C THR A 86 -148.18 98.20 33.11
N GLU A 87 -147.85 99.48 32.95
CA GLU A 87 -146.53 99.92 32.46
C GLU A 87 -145.41 99.46 33.40
N LEU A 88 -145.61 99.52 34.71
CA LEU A 88 -144.68 98.95 35.70
C LEU A 88 -144.60 97.42 35.68
N ALA A 89 -145.65 96.72 35.23
CA ALA A 89 -145.61 95.28 35.04
C ALA A 89 -144.83 94.89 33.77
N ASP A 90 -145.07 95.56 32.65
CA ASP A 90 -144.40 95.26 31.37
C ASP A 90 -142.94 95.72 31.33
N THR A 91 -142.60 96.84 32.00
CA THR A 91 -141.19 97.24 32.20
C THR A 91 -140.42 96.28 33.13
N ARG A 92 -141.08 95.74 34.17
CA ARG A 92 -140.48 94.66 35.00
C ARG A 92 -140.31 93.37 34.22
N LYS A 93 -141.33 92.96 33.45
CA LYS A 93 -141.31 91.75 32.63
C LYS A 93 -140.20 91.80 31.57
N SER A 94 -140.05 92.92 30.87
CA SER A 94 -138.95 93.11 29.91
C SER A 94 -137.58 93.20 30.57
N LEU A 95 -137.46 93.74 31.79
CA LEU A 95 -136.24 93.65 32.60
C LEU A 95 -135.92 92.19 33.01
N ASP A 96 -136.92 91.42 33.42
CA ASP A 96 -136.75 90.00 33.77
C ASP A 96 -136.39 89.15 32.55
N ASP A 97 -137.01 89.39 31.39
CA ASP A 97 -136.74 88.66 30.15
C ASP A 97 -135.35 89.00 29.60
N THR A 98 -134.95 90.28 29.57
CA THR A 98 -133.57 90.66 29.22
C THR A 98 -132.53 90.16 30.24
N ALA A 99 -132.90 90.05 31.53
CA ALA A 99 -132.03 89.42 32.54
C ALA A 99 -131.87 87.90 32.30
N LYS A 100 -132.94 87.19 31.89
CA LYS A 100 -132.88 85.78 31.48
C LYS A 100 -132.03 85.59 30.23
N GLU A 101 -132.18 86.45 29.22
CA GLU A 101 -131.36 86.43 28.00
C GLU A 101 -129.89 86.70 28.29
N ARG A 102 -129.58 87.71 29.09
CA ARG A 102 -128.21 87.97 29.56
C ARG A 102 -127.61 86.77 30.30
N ALA A 103 -128.40 86.09 31.14
CA ALA A 103 -127.96 84.89 31.85
C ALA A 103 -127.72 83.70 30.91
N ARG A 104 -128.59 83.48 29.91
CA ARG A 104 -128.40 82.47 28.85
C ARG A 104 -127.11 82.74 28.07
N LEU A 105 -126.96 83.95 27.55
CA LEU A 105 -125.76 84.38 26.79
C LEU A 105 -124.49 84.27 27.63
N GLN A 106 -124.53 84.56 28.94
CA GLN A 106 -123.40 84.38 29.84
C GLN A 106 -123.03 82.90 30.04
N ILE A 107 -124.02 82.00 30.11
CA ILE A 107 -123.79 80.54 30.17
C ILE A 107 -123.26 80.01 28.84
N GLU A 108 -123.80 80.46 27.71
CA GLU A 108 -123.35 80.08 26.37
C GLU A 108 -121.92 80.57 26.09
N LEU A 109 -121.60 81.81 26.44
CA LEU A 109 -120.25 82.37 26.38
C LEU A 109 -119.29 81.63 27.33
N GLY A 110 -119.77 81.16 28.49
CA GLY A 110 -119.01 80.29 29.39
C GLY A 110 -118.69 78.93 28.78
N LYS A 111 -119.69 78.28 28.16
CA LYS A 111 -119.52 77.02 27.42
C LYS A 111 -118.53 77.17 26.27
N LEU A 112 -118.76 78.13 25.38
CA LEU A 112 -117.92 78.41 24.21
C LEU A 112 -116.46 78.72 24.60
N ARG A 113 -116.22 79.42 25.73
CA ARG A 113 -114.87 79.57 26.29
C ARG A 113 -114.29 78.23 26.71
N SER A 114 -115.00 77.44 27.50
CA SER A 114 -114.51 76.12 27.94
C SER A 114 -114.28 75.14 26.78
N GLU A 115 -115.06 75.23 25.71
CA GLU A 115 -114.90 74.46 24.47
C GLU A 115 -113.69 74.95 23.68
N HIS A 116 -113.49 76.28 23.57
CA HIS A 116 -112.30 76.87 22.97
C HIS A 116 -111.01 76.50 23.71
N ASP A 117 -111.00 76.58 25.05
CA ASP A 117 -109.86 76.20 25.89
C ASP A 117 -109.53 74.70 25.74
N GLN A 118 -110.55 73.84 25.66
CA GLN A 118 -110.39 72.41 25.37
C GLN A 118 -109.83 72.16 23.97
N LEU A 119 -110.32 72.88 22.95
CA LEU A 119 -109.81 72.78 21.58
C LEU A 119 -108.37 73.26 21.49
N LEU A 120 -108.01 74.39 22.11
CA LEU A 120 -106.62 74.86 22.21
C LEU A 120 -105.72 73.83 22.90
N GLN A 121 -106.15 73.25 24.01
CA GLN A 121 -105.38 72.21 24.71
C GLN A 121 -105.23 70.93 23.84
N ASN A 122 -106.22 70.60 23.02
CA ASN A 122 -106.16 69.44 22.13
C ASN A 122 -105.30 69.71 20.89
N CYS A 123 -105.32 70.91 20.31
CA CYS A 123 -104.37 71.33 19.27
C CYS A 123 -102.94 71.28 19.81
N ALA A 124 -102.66 71.89 20.96
CA ALA A 124 -101.33 71.88 21.56
C ALA A 124 -100.79 70.46 21.86
N LYS A 125 -101.67 69.51 22.26
CA LYS A 125 -101.30 68.08 22.36
C LYS A 125 -100.97 67.49 20.99
N LYS A 126 -101.74 67.81 19.95
CA LYS A 126 -101.51 67.30 18.59
C LYS A 126 -100.25 67.88 17.94
N ASP A 127 -99.91 69.14 18.21
CA ASP A 127 -98.65 69.76 17.78
C ASP A 127 -97.45 69.14 18.51
N ALA A 128 -97.60 68.77 19.79
CA ALA A 128 -96.60 68.01 20.54
C ALA A 128 -96.45 66.56 20.02
N ASP A 129 -97.56 65.86 19.72
CA ASP A 129 -97.53 64.52 19.09
C ASP A 129 -96.85 64.57 17.70
N LEU A 130 -97.17 65.59 16.91
CA LEU A 130 -96.66 65.79 15.55
C LEU A 130 -95.17 66.13 15.55
N SER A 131 -94.73 67.08 16.39
CA SER A 131 -93.30 67.40 16.53
C SER A 131 -92.50 66.23 17.12
N GLY A 132 -93.06 65.49 18.07
CA GLY A 132 -92.44 64.27 18.63
C GLY A 132 -92.34 63.11 17.62
N THR A 133 -93.29 62.97 16.70
CA THR A 133 -93.21 61.97 15.61
C THR A 133 -92.29 62.43 14.48
N GLN A 134 -92.25 63.72 14.14
CA GLN A 134 -91.29 64.30 13.20
C GLN A 134 -89.83 64.17 13.68
N ALA A 135 -89.58 64.30 14.99
CA ALA A 135 -88.25 64.05 15.56
C ALA A 135 -87.81 62.59 15.33
N ARG A 136 -88.64 61.62 15.74
CA ARG A 136 -88.38 60.19 15.54
C ARG A 136 -88.19 59.82 14.07
N LEU A 137 -88.93 60.47 13.17
CA LEU A 137 -88.79 60.26 11.73
C LEU A 137 -87.38 60.67 11.25
N LYS A 138 -86.91 61.86 11.65
CA LYS A 138 -85.55 62.33 11.33
C LYS A 138 -84.46 61.46 11.96
N ASP A 139 -84.66 60.96 13.18
CA ASP A 139 -83.73 60.04 13.82
C ASP A 139 -83.60 58.72 13.03
N MET A 140 -84.73 58.22 12.49
CA MET A 140 -84.76 57.02 11.66
C MET A 140 -84.20 57.25 10.25
N GLU A 141 -84.44 58.41 9.63
CA GLU A 141 -83.78 58.82 8.38
C GLU A 141 -82.25 58.91 8.54
N ALA A 142 -81.77 59.54 9.63
CA ALA A 142 -80.35 59.60 9.94
C ALA A 142 -79.74 58.22 10.19
N SER A 143 -80.48 57.32 10.86
CA SER A 143 -80.08 55.93 11.06
C SER A 143 -80.01 55.15 9.74
N LEU A 144 -81.00 55.31 8.85
CA LEU A 144 -81.05 54.70 7.53
C LEU A 144 -79.86 55.16 6.68
N ASN A 145 -79.66 56.47 6.54
CA ASN A 145 -78.53 57.04 5.78
C ASN A 145 -77.17 56.55 6.31
N SER A 146 -77.04 56.38 7.63
CA SER A 146 -75.83 55.80 8.26
C SER A 146 -75.65 54.32 7.92
N LYS A 147 -76.72 53.53 7.84
CA LYS A 147 -76.67 52.12 7.42
C LYS A 147 -76.42 51.96 5.92
N GLU A 148 -76.98 52.81 5.09
CA GLU A 148 -76.72 52.84 3.65
C GLU A 148 -75.26 53.20 3.34
N ALA A 149 -74.69 54.20 4.03
CA ALA A 149 -73.28 54.53 3.92
C ALA A 149 -72.36 53.36 4.37
N ALA A 150 -72.69 52.70 5.48
CA ALA A 150 -71.95 51.53 5.97
C ALA A 150 -72.06 50.31 5.02
N LEU A 151 -73.20 50.15 4.35
CA LEU A 151 -73.39 49.12 3.33
C LEU A 151 -72.59 49.45 2.06
N ALA A 152 -72.56 50.71 1.63
CA ALA A 152 -71.78 51.15 0.48
C ALA A 152 -70.26 50.96 0.69
N THR A 153 -69.74 51.26 1.88
CA THR A 153 -68.33 50.97 2.23
C THR A 153 -68.05 49.46 2.28
N ALA A 154 -68.92 48.67 2.90
CA ALA A 154 -68.74 47.22 2.94
C ALA A 154 -68.79 46.57 1.53
N LEU A 155 -69.57 47.11 0.59
CA LEU A 155 -69.58 46.67 -0.80
C LEU A 155 -68.31 47.08 -1.56
N SER A 156 -67.73 48.25 -1.31
CA SER A 156 -66.46 48.66 -1.94
C SER A 156 -65.28 47.86 -1.40
N GLU A 157 -65.24 47.59 -0.08
CA GLU A 157 -64.29 46.67 0.56
C GLU A 157 -64.42 45.25 0.02
N LYS A 158 -65.65 44.71 -0.12
CA LYS A 158 -65.89 43.42 -0.76
C LYS A 158 -65.34 43.38 -2.19
N SER A 159 -65.60 44.41 -2.98
CA SER A 159 -65.14 44.49 -4.37
C SER A 159 -63.61 44.57 -4.49
N SER A 160 -62.92 45.24 -3.56
CA SER A 160 -61.44 45.28 -3.55
C SER A 160 -60.83 43.97 -3.09
N LEU A 161 -61.46 43.27 -2.14
CA LEU A 161 -61.05 41.93 -1.73
C LEU A 161 -61.26 40.92 -2.85
N GLU A 162 -62.40 40.95 -3.56
CA GLU A 162 -62.66 40.09 -4.72
C GLU A 162 -61.67 40.32 -5.86
N ALA A 163 -61.25 41.57 -6.11
CA ALA A 163 -60.14 41.86 -7.04
C ALA A 163 -58.81 41.25 -6.55
N SER A 164 -58.42 41.46 -5.29
CA SER A 164 -57.17 40.90 -4.76
C SER A 164 -57.14 39.37 -4.74
N LEU A 165 -58.32 38.72 -4.64
CA LEU A 165 -58.45 37.27 -4.74
C LEU A 165 -58.31 36.77 -6.18
N ALA A 166 -58.72 37.56 -7.18
CA ALA A 166 -58.46 37.27 -8.59
C ALA A 166 -56.97 37.42 -8.91
N ASP A 167 -56.33 38.53 -8.50
CA ASP A 167 -54.88 38.75 -8.67
C ASP A 167 -54.05 37.59 -8.06
N LEU A 168 -54.44 37.10 -6.88
CA LEU A 168 -53.82 35.94 -6.23
C LEU A 168 -54.11 34.61 -6.94
N GLN A 169 -55.27 34.44 -7.57
CA GLN A 169 -55.59 33.25 -8.36
C GLN A 169 -54.78 33.22 -9.66
N ASP A 170 -54.64 34.35 -10.33
CA ASP A 170 -53.83 34.48 -11.55
C ASP A 170 -52.35 34.18 -11.22
N HIS A 171 -51.78 34.78 -10.17
CA HIS A 171 -50.42 34.47 -9.71
C HIS A 171 -50.20 33.00 -9.31
N LEU A 172 -51.19 32.34 -8.69
CA LEU A 172 -51.11 30.90 -8.42
C LEU A 172 -51.09 30.10 -9.73
N SER A 173 -51.88 30.49 -10.74
CA SER A 173 -51.88 29.84 -12.05
C SER A 173 -50.56 30.03 -12.81
N GLU A 174 -49.93 31.21 -12.70
CA GLU A 174 -48.60 31.49 -13.25
C GLU A 174 -47.53 30.61 -12.60
N LEU A 175 -47.57 30.47 -11.27
CA LEU A 175 -46.65 29.63 -10.51
C LEU A 175 -46.82 28.14 -10.81
N ASP A 176 -48.06 27.64 -10.93
CA ASP A 176 -48.34 26.27 -11.34
C ASP A 176 -47.88 25.99 -12.78
N ALA A 177 -48.11 26.92 -13.72
CA ALA A 177 -47.61 26.82 -15.09
C ALA A 177 -46.06 26.80 -15.14
N GLY A 178 -45.41 27.66 -14.34
CA GLY A 178 -43.95 27.67 -14.17
C GLY A 178 -43.43 26.35 -13.59
N LEU A 179 -44.10 25.80 -12.58
CA LEU A 179 -43.77 24.53 -11.94
C LEU A 179 -43.95 23.33 -12.89
N VAL A 180 -44.99 23.33 -13.74
CA VAL A 180 -45.17 22.33 -14.80
C VAL A 180 -44.05 22.44 -15.84
N SER A 181 -43.69 23.65 -16.26
CA SER A 181 -42.58 23.89 -17.19
C SER A 181 -41.24 23.40 -16.64
N ALA A 182 -40.91 23.74 -15.38
CA ALA A 182 -39.69 23.31 -14.71
C ALA A 182 -39.62 21.78 -14.53
N LYS A 183 -40.76 21.12 -14.22
CA LYS A 183 -40.83 19.64 -14.19
C LYS A 183 -40.59 19.01 -15.56
N LYS A 184 -41.11 19.62 -16.63
CA LYS A 184 -40.87 19.16 -18.01
C LYS A 184 -39.39 19.29 -18.38
N GLN A 185 -38.78 20.45 -18.11
CA GLN A 185 -37.35 20.69 -18.33
C GLN A 185 -36.48 19.70 -17.55
N LEU A 186 -36.79 19.44 -16.28
CA LEU A 186 -36.09 18.43 -15.48
C LEU A 186 -36.22 17.01 -16.08
N GLY A 187 -37.39 16.67 -16.63
CA GLY A 187 -37.58 15.43 -17.39
C GLY A 187 -36.70 15.35 -18.64
N GLU A 188 -36.65 16.43 -19.42
CA GLU A 188 -35.84 16.52 -20.64
C GLU A 188 -34.34 16.44 -20.33
N GLU A 189 -33.86 17.16 -19.32
CA GLU A 189 -32.46 17.11 -18.85
C GLU A 189 -32.09 15.73 -18.25
N THR A 190 -33.00 15.07 -17.52
CA THR A 190 -32.71 13.71 -17.00
C THR A 190 -32.62 12.65 -18.11
N LEU A 191 -33.38 12.80 -19.20
CA LEU A 191 -33.23 11.97 -20.39
C LEU A 191 -31.89 12.25 -21.10
N MET A 192 -31.55 13.53 -21.34
CA MET A 192 -30.26 13.88 -21.95
C MET A 192 -29.06 13.41 -21.12
N ARG A 193 -29.15 13.47 -19.79
CA ARG A 193 -28.12 12.94 -18.89
C ARG A 193 -27.94 11.43 -19.06
N VAL A 194 -29.03 10.67 -19.13
CA VAL A 194 -28.99 9.21 -19.35
C VAL A 194 -28.47 8.85 -20.75
N ASP A 195 -28.86 9.59 -21.79
CA ASP A 195 -28.34 9.38 -23.15
C ASP A 195 -26.82 9.68 -23.24
N LEU A 196 -26.33 10.67 -22.50
CA LEU A 196 -24.89 10.95 -22.38
C LEU A 196 -24.17 9.90 -21.54
N GLU A 197 -24.75 9.44 -20.43
CA GLU A 197 -24.23 8.33 -19.61
C GLU A 197 -24.07 7.06 -20.46
N ASN A 198 -25.11 6.67 -21.21
CA ASN A 198 -25.10 5.54 -22.14
C ASN A 198 -24.01 5.71 -23.21
N ARG A 199 -23.88 6.90 -23.81
CA ARG A 199 -22.86 7.17 -24.84
C ARG A 199 -21.44 7.13 -24.27
N CYS A 200 -21.23 7.62 -23.05
CA CYS A 200 -19.95 7.50 -22.35
C CYS A 200 -19.62 6.04 -22.04
N GLN A 201 -20.61 5.24 -21.64
CA GLN A 201 -20.44 3.80 -21.41
C GLN A 201 -20.00 3.08 -22.70
N SER A 202 -20.70 3.25 -23.83
CA SER A 202 -20.30 2.64 -25.10
C SER A 202 -18.93 3.11 -25.61
N LEU A 203 -18.55 4.37 -25.36
CA LEU A 203 -17.20 4.87 -25.68
C LEU A 203 -16.13 4.29 -24.76
N SER A 204 -16.44 3.99 -23.50
CA SER A 204 -15.52 3.31 -22.59
C SER A 204 -15.31 1.84 -23.01
N GLU A 205 -16.37 1.14 -23.39
CA GLU A 205 -16.33 -0.23 -23.91
C GLU A 205 -15.56 -0.31 -25.23
N GLU A 206 -15.74 0.64 -26.14
CA GLU A 206 -14.95 0.72 -27.37
C GLU A 206 -13.47 0.99 -27.07
N LEU A 207 -13.15 1.84 -26.09
CA LEU A 207 -11.78 2.15 -25.68
C LEU A 207 -11.11 0.93 -25.01
N GLU A 208 -11.83 0.18 -24.19
CA GLU A 208 -11.35 -1.08 -23.60
C GLU A 208 -11.17 -2.18 -24.65
N PHE A 209 -12.11 -2.32 -25.59
CA PHE A 209 -11.94 -3.22 -26.73
C PHE A 209 -10.68 -2.87 -27.55
N ARG A 210 -10.47 -1.59 -27.87
CA ARG A 210 -9.27 -1.12 -28.58
C ARG A 210 -7.98 -1.34 -27.77
N LYS A 211 -7.99 -1.15 -26.44
CA LYS A 211 -6.86 -1.50 -25.56
C LYS A 211 -6.54 -3.00 -25.65
N ASN A 212 -7.55 -3.85 -25.52
CA ASN A 212 -7.38 -5.31 -25.54
C ASN A 212 -6.82 -5.77 -26.90
N MET A 213 -7.33 -5.21 -28.01
CA MET A 213 -6.77 -5.43 -29.35
C MET A 213 -5.29 -5.02 -29.44
N PHE A 214 -4.92 -3.81 -28.99
CA PHE A 214 -3.52 -3.38 -29.00
C PHE A 214 -2.64 -4.21 -28.06
N GLU A 215 -3.15 -4.67 -26.92
CA GLU A 215 -2.44 -5.59 -26.06
C GLU A 215 -2.22 -6.95 -26.72
N GLU A 216 -3.20 -7.48 -27.44
CA GLU A 216 -3.05 -8.73 -28.20
C GLU A 216 -2.05 -8.55 -29.36
N GLU A 217 -2.12 -7.46 -30.11
CA GLU A 217 -1.12 -7.10 -31.12
C GLU A 217 0.29 -6.99 -30.51
N ILE A 218 0.44 -6.38 -29.33
CA ILE A 218 1.73 -6.29 -28.61
C ILE A 218 2.19 -7.68 -28.13
N LYS A 219 1.30 -8.51 -27.58
CA LYS A 219 1.61 -9.90 -27.17
C LYS A 219 2.09 -10.71 -28.37
N ASP A 220 1.46 -10.54 -29.52
CA ASP A 220 1.81 -11.22 -30.78
C ASP A 220 3.08 -10.68 -31.45
N VAL A 221 3.35 -9.37 -31.38
CA VAL A 221 4.64 -8.80 -31.81
C VAL A 221 5.77 -9.25 -30.90
N ARG A 222 5.54 -9.34 -29.59
CA ARG A 222 6.50 -9.91 -28.62
C ARG A 222 6.78 -11.38 -28.93
N ARG A 223 5.75 -12.22 -29.08
CA ARG A 223 5.90 -13.63 -29.52
C ARG A 223 6.72 -13.74 -30.81
N ARG A 224 6.38 -12.96 -31.85
CA ARG A 224 7.14 -12.93 -33.12
C ARG A 224 8.55 -12.33 -32.99
N HIS A 225 8.91 -11.68 -31.89
CA HIS A 225 10.28 -11.24 -31.62
C HIS A 225 11.04 -12.31 -30.83
N GLU A 226 10.40 -12.89 -29.83
CA GLU A 226 10.87 -14.00 -29.00
C GLU A 226 11.20 -15.24 -29.85
N THR A 227 10.33 -15.66 -30.77
CA THR A 227 10.65 -16.76 -31.71
C THR A 227 11.87 -16.43 -32.57
N ARG A 228 11.99 -15.19 -33.09
CA ARG A 228 13.15 -14.76 -33.88
C ARG A 228 14.44 -14.64 -33.05
N LEU A 229 14.36 -14.34 -31.76
CA LEU A 229 15.51 -14.39 -30.85
C LEU A 229 15.93 -15.85 -30.64
N VAL A 230 14.99 -16.75 -30.32
CA VAL A 230 15.26 -18.18 -30.18
C VAL A 230 15.80 -18.81 -31.48
N GLU A 231 15.28 -18.43 -32.65
CA GLU A 231 15.80 -18.84 -33.96
C GLU A 231 17.25 -18.36 -34.18
N VAL A 232 17.56 -17.11 -33.83
CA VAL A 232 18.91 -16.54 -33.97
C VAL A 232 19.90 -17.15 -32.97
N ASP A 233 19.50 -17.34 -31.71
CA ASP A 233 20.37 -17.87 -30.66
C ASP A 233 20.51 -19.40 -30.76
N SER A 234 19.49 -20.14 -31.21
CA SER A 234 19.62 -21.54 -31.61
C SER A 234 20.51 -21.68 -32.85
N GLY A 235 20.35 -20.82 -33.86
CA GLY A 235 21.24 -20.78 -35.03
C GLY A 235 22.69 -20.51 -34.65
N ARG A 236 22.94 -19.55 -33.75
CA ARG A 236 24.27 -19.29 -33.17
C ARG A 236 24.80 -20.48 -32.39
N GLN A 237 23.98 -21.11 -31.55
CA GLN A 237 24.38 -22.29 -30.79
C GLN A 237 24.82 -23.41 -31.73
N VAL A 238 24.03 -23.73 -32.75
CA VAL A 238 24.37 -24.74 -33.77
C VAL A 238 25.63 -24.34 -34.55
N GLU A 239 25.83 -23.06 -34.88
CA GLU A 239 27.09 -22.59 -35.48
C GLU A 239 28.30 -22.76 -34.55
N TYR A 240 28.16 -22.49 -33.25
CA TYR A 240 29.22 -22.66 -32.26
C TYR A 240 29.53 -24.15 -32.01
N GLU A 241 28.52 -24.98 -31.84
CA GLU A 241 28.65 -26.43 -31.69
C GLU A 241 29.27 -27.05 -32.95
N PHE A 242 28.85 -26.63 -34.16
CA PHE A 242 29.45 -27.09 -35.40
C PHE A 242 30.92 -26.66 -35.54
N ARG A 243 31.25 -25.39 -35.27
CA ARG A 243 32.65 -24.90 -35.31
C ARG A 243 33.53 -25.60 -34.27
N LEU A 244 33.00 -25.86 -33.07
CA LEU A 244 33.71 -26.58 -32.02
C LEU A 244 33.91 -28.05 -32.39
N ALA A 245 32.87 -28.74 -32.90
CA ALA A 245 32.95 -30.11 -33.38
C ALA A 245 33.91 -30.24 -34.57
N GLN A 246 33.92 -29.27 -35.49
CA GLN A 246 34.89 -29.20 -36.58
C GLN A 246 36.30 -29.04 -36.02
N ALA A 247 36.57 -28.04 -35.17
CA ALA A 247 37.90 -27.83 -34.58
C ALA A 247 38.38 -29.04 -33.77
N LEU A 248 37.50 -29.73 -33.03
CA LEU A 248 37.82 -30.98 -32.34
C LEU A 248 38.11 -32.14 -33.31
N THR A 249 37.46 -32.17 -34.47
CA THR A 249 37.71 -33.16 -35.53
C THR A 249 39.04 -32.88 -36.24
N ASP A 250 39.32 -31.62 -36.59
CA ASP A 250 40.58 -31.18 -37.18
C ASP A 250 41.75 -31.46 -36.22
N MET A 251 41.60 -31.17 -34.92
CA MET A 251 42.59 -31.51 -33.90
C MET A 251 42.79 -33.02 -33.76
N ARG A 252 41.73 -33.84 -33.79
CA ARG A 252 41.85 -35.31 -33.80
C ARG A 252 42.57 -35.81 -35.04
N GLN A 253 42.23 -35.29 -36.22
CA GLN A 253 42.90 -35.63 -37.48
C GLN A 253 44.39 -35.26 -37.44
N GLN A 254 44.76 -34.10 -36.89
CA GLN A 254 46.17 -33.72 -36.71
C GLN A 254 46.92 -34.68 -35.77
N HIS A 255 46.29 -35.15 -34.68
CA HIS A 255 46.90 -36.17 -33.82
C HIS A 255 47.02 -37.52 -34.53
N ASP A 256 46.00 -37.96 -35.26
CA ASP A 256 46.05 -39.18 -36.07
C ASP A 256 47.11 -39.11 -37.19
N GLU A 257 47.33 -37.94 -37.78
CA GLU A 257 48.37 -37.69 -38.78
C GLU A 257 49.77 -37.67 -38.14
N GLN A 258 49.94 -37.06 -36.97
CA GLN A 258 51.19 -37.17 -36.20
C GLN A 258 51.49 -38.63 -35.80
N VAL A 259 50.48 -39.39 -35.34
CA VAL A 259 50.64 -40.82 -35.00
C VAL A 259 50.97 -41.66 -36.24
N LYS A 260 50.38 -41.36 -37.41
CA LYS A 260 50.76 -42.00 -38.69
C LYS A 260 52.21 -41.66 -39.06
N LEU A 261 52.62 -40.40 -38.99
CA LEU A 261 53.99 -39.98 -39.29
C LEU A 261 55.01 -40.64 -38.35
N TYR A 262 54.78 -40.63 -37.04
CA TYR A 262 55.64 -41.33 -36.08
C TYR A 262 55.68 -42.85 -36.33
N LYS A 263 54.57 -43.46 -36.76
CA LYS A 263 54.54 -44.87 -37.15
C LYS A 263 55.33 -45.13 -38.43
N GLU A 264 55.17 -44.29 -39.46
CA GLU A 264 55.90 -44.39 -40.73
C GLU A 264 57.40 -44.14 -40.54
N GLU A 265 57.79 -43.18 -39.70
CA GLU A 265 59.19 -42.97 -39.28
C GLU A 265 59.73 -44.20 -38.54
N MET A 266 58.97 -44.78 -37.61
CA MET A 266 59.36 -46.01 -36.93
C MET A 266 59.54 -47.16 -37.93
N GLU A 267 58.57 -47.40 -38.84
CA GLU A 267 58.65 -48.42 -39.89
C GLU A 267 59.83 -48.18 -40.86
N GLN A 268 60.16 -46.92 -41.17
CA GLN A 268 61.37 -46.54 -41.91
C GLN A 268 62.64 -46.86 -41.12
N THR A 269 62.73 -46.56 -39.81
CA THR A 269 63.91 -46.97 -39.03
C THR A 269 63.98 -48.49 -38.83
N TYR A 270 62.87 -49.21 -38.74
CA TYR A 270 62.86 -50.67 -38.64
C TYR A 270 63.31 -51.32 -39.95
N SER A 271 62.79 -50.88 -41.09
CA SER A 271 63.23 -51.36 -42.41
C SER A 271 64.70 -51.00 -42.69
N ALA A 272 65.15 -49.80 -42.31
CA ALA A 272 66.57 -49.43 -42.38
C ALA A 272 67.45 -50.29 -41.44
N LYS A 273 66.99 -50.63 -40.23
CA LYS A 273 67.72 -51.56 -39.32
C LYS A 273 67.77 -52.97 -39.91
N LEU A 274 66.69 -53.45 -40.50
CA LEU A 274 66.62 -54.76 -41.16
C LEU A 274 67.55 -54.84 -42.37
N GLU A 275 67.56 -53.82 -43.25
CA GLU A 275 68.43 -53.82 -44.43
C GLU A 275 69.90 -53.64 -44.04
N ASN A 276 70.22 -52.83 -43.01
CA ASN A 276 71.58 -52.78 -42.46
C ASN A 276 72.02 -54.15 -41.86
N ALA A 277 71.14 -54.84 -41.14
CA ALA A 277 71.43 -56.18 -40.61
C ALA A 277 71.60 -57.22 -41.74
N ARG A 278 70.80 -57.10 -42.81
CA ARG A 278 70.91 -57.91 -44.02
C ARG A 278 72.25 -57.67 -44.73
N LEU A 279 72.59 -56.42 -45.02
CA LEU A 279 73.86 -56.05 -45.65
C LEU A 279 75.06 -56.50 -44.80
N ALA A 280 74.99 -56.37 -43.48
CA ALA A 280 76.01 -56.91 -42.57
C ALA A 280 76.12 -58.44 -42.68
N SER A 281 75.00 -59.16 -42.80
CA SER A 281 74.97 -60.61 -43.02
C SER A 281 75.51 -61.01 -44.41
N GLU A 282 75.18 -60.26 -45.47
CA GLU A 282 75.68 -60.50 -46.82
C GLU A 282 77.19 -60.22 -46.93
N MET A 283 77.69 -59.15 -46.29
CA MET A 283 79.12 -58.86 -46.17
C MET A 283 79.87 -59.91 -45.35
N ASN A 284 79.29 -60.39 -44.25
CA ASN A 284 79.85 -61.50 -43.45
C ASN A 284 79.89 -62.81 -44.25
N ASN A 285 78.84 -63.11 -45.03
CA ASN A 285 78.81 -64.28 -45.92
C ASN A 285 79.83 -64.17 -47.07
N SER A 286 80.02 -62.97 -47.62
CA SER A 286 81.06 -62.67 -48.63
C SER A 286 82.47 -62.86 -48.04
N SER A 287 82.73 -62.33 -46.85
CA SER A 287 83.99 -62.55 -46.11
C SER A 287 84.25 -64.03 -45.80
N ALA A 288 83.23 -64.76 -45.35
CA ALA A 288 83.29 -66.21 -45.16
C ALA A 288 83.49 -66.98 -46.48
N GLY A 289 83.00 -66.44 -47.61
CA GLY A 289 83.28 -66.94 -48.95
C GLY A 289 84.75 -66.80 -49.32
N MET A 290 85.33 -65.60 -49.19
CA MET A 290 86.75 -65.36 -49.45
C MET A 290 87.66 -66.23 -48.56
N ALA A 291 87.36 -66.35 -47.27
CA ALA A 291 88.11 -67.21 -46.36
C ALA A 291 88.02 -68.72 -46.72
N ARG A 292 86.91 -69.17 -47.31
CA ARG A 292 86.78 -70.55 -47.86
C ARG A 292 87.59 -70.73 -49.14
N GLU A 293 87.68 -69.70 -49.98
CA GLU A 293 88.45 -69.70 -51.22
C GLU A 293 89.97 -69.77 -50.93
N GLU A 294 90.46 -68.95 -49.99
CA GLU A 294 91.84 -68.99 -49.49
C GLU A 294 92.19 -70.35 -48.85
N LEU A 295 91.24 -70.95 -48.12
CA LEU A 295 91.39 -72.30 -47.56
C LEU A 295 91.43 -73.38 -48.65
N ARG A 296 90.72 -73.18 -49.77
CA ARG A 296 90.78 -74.08 -50.94
C ARG A 296 92.13 -73.99 -51.65
N GLU A 297 92.65 -72.78 -51.87
CA GLU A 297 93.97 -72.61 -52.49
C GLU A 297 95.11 -73.16 -51.62
N SER A 298 95.09 -72.88 -50.31
CA SER A 298 96.14 -73.34 -49.39
C SER A 298 96.18 -74.87 -49.28
N ARG A 299 95.03 -75.55 -49.34
CA ARG A 299 94.97 -77.02 -49.46
C ARG A 299 95.66 -77.53 -50.73
N LEU A 300 95.35 -76.96 -51.90
CA LEU A 300 95.99 -77.33 -53.17
C LEU A 300 97.52 -77.08 -53.15
N ARG A 301 97.98 -76.00 -52.52
CA ARG A 301 99.42 -75.76 -52.30
C ARG A 301 100.06 -76.85 -51.45
N VAL A 302 99.43 -77.25 -50.34
CA VAL A 302 99.91 -78.34 -49.46
C VAL A 302 99.96 -79.69 -50.19
N GLU A 303 98.94 -80.03 -50.97
CA GLU A 303 98.90 -81.27 -51.77
C GLU A 303 100.06 -81.33 -52.78
N SER A 304 100.36 -80.22 -53.45
CA SER A 304 101.49 -80.14 -54.40
C SER A 304 102.86 -80.32 -53.74
N LEU A 305 103.06 -79.77 -52.54
CA LEU A 305 104.30 -79.90 -51.78
C LEU A 305 104.45 -81.31 -51.17
N ALA A 306 103.35 -81.93 -50.75
CA ALA A 306 103.36 -83.31 -50.27
C ALA A 306 103.81 -84.30 -51.36
N ALA A 307 103.39 -84.09 -52.61
CA ALA A 307 103.85 -84.88 -53.75
C ALA A 307 105.36 -84.75 -54.01
N GLN A 308 105.93 -83.55 -53.84
CA GLN A 308 107.37 -83.30 -53.97
C GLN A 308 108.21 -83.91 -52.84
N LEU A 309 107.68 -83.96 -51.61
CA LEU A 309 108.33 -84.67 -50.50
C LEU A 309 108.34 -86.19 -50.70
N ALA A 310 107.28 -86.75 -51.30
CA ALA A 310 107.16 -88.19 -51.52
C ALA A 310 108.18 -88.75 -52.53
N SER A 311 108.58 -87.98 -53.56
CA SER A 311 109.63 -88.39 -54.50
C SER A 311 111.02 -88.39 -53.85
N LEU A 312 111.39 -87.31 -53.16
CA LEU A 312 112.68 -87.18 -52.48
C LEU A 312 112.88 -88.23 -51.37
N GLN A 313 111.81 -88.59 -50.66
CA GLN A 313 111.85 -89.70 -49.69
C GLN A 313 112.14 -91.06 -50.33
N LYS A 314 111.69 -91.30 -51.58
CA LYS A 314 111.95 -92.55 -52.31
C LYS A 314 113.43 -92.67 -52.69
N GLU A 315 114.03 -91.57 -53.15
CA GLU A 315 115.46 -91.51 -53.47
C GLU A 315 116.33 -91.69 -52.21
N THR A 316 115.94 -91.03 -51.11
CA THR A 316 116.67 -91.10 -49.83
C THR A 316 116.78 -92.54 -49.30
N ARG A 317 115.72 -93.35 -49.41
CA ARG A 317 115.73 -94.77 -48.97
C ARG A 317 116.73 -95.61 -49.76
N GLY A 318 116.80 -95.45 -51.09
CA GLY A 318 117.73 -96.21 -51.94
C GLY A 318 119.21 -95.99 -51.60
N TRP A 319 119.57 -94.82 -51.07
CA TRP A 319 120.92 -94.57 -50.56
C TRP A 319 121.18 -95.18 -49.18
N GLN A 320 120.15 -95.29 -48.33
CA GLN A 320 120.27 -95.82 -46.97
C GLN A 320 120.51 -97.34 -46.97
N ASP A 321 119.76 -98.09 -47.79
CA ASP A 321 119.92 -99.54 -47.91
C ASP A 321 121.37 -99.90 -48.29
N ARG A 322 121.96 -99.16 -49.25
CA ARG A 322 123.31 -99.38 -49.77
C ARG A 322 124.43 -99.09 -48.77
N ILE A 323 124.18 -98.27 -47.74
CA ILE A 323 125.13 -98.04 -46.64
C ILE A 323 125.13 -99.25 -45.69
N SER A 324 123.95 -99.80 -45.38
CA SER A 324 123.80 -100.90 -44.42
C SER A 324 124.56 -102.18 -44.82
N GLU A 325 124.61 -102.49 -46.12
CA GLU A 325 125.37 -103.63 -46.66
C GLU A 325 126.89 -103.51 -46.38
N LEU A 326 127.43 -102.29 -46.46
CA LEU A 326 128.86 -102.04 -46.29
C LEU A 326 129.28 -102.03 -44.81
N GLU A 327 128.41 -101.52 -43.93
CA GLU A 327 128.67 -101.51 -42.48
C GLU A 327 128.66 -102.92 -41.88
N ALA A 328 127.79 -103.81 -42.36
CA ALA A 328 127.70 -105.18 -41.90
C ALA A 328 129.00 -105.98 -42.14
N ALA A 329 129.61 -105.84 -43.33
CA ALA A 329 130.87 -106.51 -43.67
C ALA A 329 132.04 -106.06 -42.75
N LEU A 330 132.11 -104.75 -42.46
CA LEU A 330 133.16 -104.17 -41.62
C LEU A 330 133.05 -104.59 -40.14
N ALA A 331 131.85 -104.92 -39.67
CA ALA A 331 131.65 -105.43 -38.30
C ALA A 331 132.21 -106.84 -38.10
N GLN A 332 132.01 -107.73 -39.09
CA GLN A 332 132.39 -109.14 -39.00
C GLN A 332 133.90 -109.35 -38.83
N GLU A 333 134.72 -108.56 -39.53
CA GLU A 333 136.19 -108.65 -39.48
C GLU A 333 136.78 -108.20 -38.13
N ARG A 334 136.18 -107.16 -37.52
CA ARG A 334 136.57 -106.63 -36.20
C ARG A 334 136.35 -107.64 -35.08
N ASP A 335 135.22 -108.33 -35.11
CA ASP A 335 134.84 -109.31 -34.10
C ASP A 335 135.74 -110.56 -34.10
N CYS A 336 136.17 -111.02 -35.28
CA CYS A 336 137.16 -112.10 -35.39
C CYS A 336 138.49 -111.72 -34.74
N SER A 337 138.98 -110.50 -34.99
CA SER A 337 140.22 -109.98 -34.40
C SER A 337 140.14 -109.89 -32.86
N ARG A 338 138.97 -109.51 -32.32
CA ARG A 338 138.78 -109.29 -30.88
C ARG A 338 138.79 -110.58 -30.05
N ARG A 339 138.35 -111.71 -30.60
CA ARG A 339 138.31 -113.00 -29.88
C ARG A 339 139.71 -113.54 -29.56
N SER A 340 140.64 -113.44 -30.51
CA SER A 340 142.03 -113.91 -30.38
C SER A 340 142.80 -113.23 -29.22
N LEU A 341 142.63 -111.90 -29.07
CA LEU A 341 143.23 -111.14 -27.97
C LEU A 341 142.75 -111.63 -26.59
N ALA A 342 141.44 -111.85 -26.43
CA ALA A 342 140.83 -112.24 -25.17
C ALA A 342 141.22 -113.66 -24.69
N GLU A 343 141.80 -114.49 -25.55
CA GLU A 343 142.37 -115.79 -25.17
C GLU A 343 143.79 -115.63 -24.62
N LYS A 344 144.65 -114.83 -25.29
CA LYS A 344 146.03 -114.56 -24.83
C LYS A 344 146.05 -113.81 -23.50
N GLU A 345 145.11 -112.89 -23.25
CA GLU A 345 145.00 -112.20 -21.95
C GLU A 345 144.66 -113.16 -20.79
N ARG A 346 143.86 -114.21 -21.06
CA ARG A 346 143.44 -115.21 -20.06
C ARG A 346 144.60 -116.11 -19.62
N GLU A 347 145.44 -116.55 -20.56
CA GLU A 347 146.65 -117.32 -20.27
C GLU A 347 147.62 -116.55 -19.35
N ILE A 348 147.78 -115.24 -19.59
CA ILE A 348 148.64 -114.36 -18.78
C ILE A 348 148.08 -114.19 -17.35
N ALA A 349 146.76 -114.15 -17.18
CA ALA A 349 146.12 -114.03 -15.87
C ALA A 349 146.33 -115.28 -15.00
N GLU A 350 146.17 -116.49 -15.56
CA GLU A 350 146.39 -117.74 -14.81
C GLU A 350 147.82 -117.90 -14.30
N ILE A 351 148.82 -117.56 -15.11
CA ILE A 351 150.24 -117.67 -14.74
C ILE A 351 150.56 -116.73 -13.56
N ARG A 352 150.01 -115.51 -13.58
CA ARG A 352 150.17 -114.54 -12.49
C ARG A 352 149.51 -115.01 -11.19
N ALA A 353 148.30 -115.56 -11.27
CA ALA A 353 147.59 -116.09 -10.08
C ALA A 353 148.37 -117.25 -9.42
N LYS A 354 148.91 -118.18 -10.21
CA LYS A 354 149.73 -119.30 -9.71
C LYS A 354 151.01 -118.82 -9.02
N MET A 355 151.68 -117.79 -9.56
CA MET A 355 152.88 -117.22 -8.95
C MET A 355 152.59 -116.44 -7.66
N GLN A 356 151.42 -115.78 -7.56
CA GLN A 356 151.01 -115.07 -6.36
C GLN A 356 150.76 -116.03 -5.19
N LEU A 357 150.02 -117.11 -5.44
CA LEU A 357 149.65 -118.10 -4.41
C LEU A 357 150.89 -118.76 -3.76
N GLN A 358 151.95 -119.01 -4.54
CA GLN A 358 153.22 -119.51 -3.99
C GLN A 358 153.95 -118.48 -3.09
N LEU A 359 153.81 -117.18 -3.33
CA LEU A 359 154.38 -116.16 -2.44
C LEU A 359 153.65 -116.14 -1.09
N ASP A 360 152.32 -116.22 -1.14
CA ASP A 360 151.47 -116.25 0.06
C ASP A 360 151.73 -117.50 0.92
N GLU A 361 152.05 -118.65 0.30
CA GLU A 361 152.49 -119.88 0.98
C GLU A 361 153.86 -119.73 1.66
N TYR A 362 154.82 -119.02 1.04
CA TYR A 362 156.12 -118.73 1.67
C TYR A 362 156.02 -117.71 2.82
N GLU A 363 155.11 -116.74 2.74
CA GLU A 363 154.89 -115.74 3.80
C GLU A 363 154.28 -116.40 5.06
N GLN A 364 153.28 -117.27 4.89
CA GLN A 364 152.72 -118.06 5.99
C GLN A 364 153.77 -118.98 6.66
N LEU A 365 154.69 -119.55 5.88
CA LEU A 365 155.78 -120.37 6.42
C LEU A 365 156.81 -119.54 7.21
N LEU A 366 156.97 -118.25 6.87
CA LEU A 366 157.84 -117.30 7.59
C LEU A 366 157.25 -116.88 8.95
N ASP A 367 155.94 -116.73 9.05
CA ASP A 367 155.26 -116.46 10.33
C ASP A 367 155.33 -117.65 11.29
N VAL A 368 155.16 -118.89 10.79
CA VAL A 368 155.37 -120.12 11.58
C VAL A 368 156.82 -120.21 12.08
N LYS A 369 157.79 -119.83 11.24
CA LYS A 369 159.20 -119.73 11.63
C LYS A 369 159.41 -118.73 12.78
N LEU A 370 158.74 -117.57 12.77
CA LEU A 370 158.86 -116.56 13.83
C LEU A 370 158.26 -117.03 15.17
N ALA A 371 157.14 -117.75 15.15
CA ALA A 371 156.54 -118.30 16.37
C ALA A 371 157.48 -119.33 17.04
N LEU A 372 158.02 -120.28 16.27
CA LEU A 372 158.92 -121.32 16.78
C LEU A 372 160.27 -120.75 17.26
N ASP A 373 160.80 -119.72 16.60
CA ASP A 373 162.00 -119.01 17.06
C ASP A 373 161.81 -118.39 18.46
N MET A 374 160.62 -117.89 18.78
CA MET A 374 160.32 -117.32 20.11
C MET A 374 160.23 -118.40 21.18
N GLU A 375 159.58 -119.53 20.89
CA GLU A 375 159.43 -120.64 21.85
C GLU A 375 160.77 -121.33 22.14
N ILE A 376 161.57 -121.63 21.10
CA ILE A 376 162.85 -122.35 21.28
C ILE A 376 163.88 -121.49 22.03
N ASN A 377 163.86 -120.17 21.86
CA ASN A 377 164.70 -119.24 22.65
C ASN A 377 164.37 -119.24 24.16
N ALA A 378 163.16 -119.63 24.55
CA ALA A 378 162.80 -119.83 25.96
C ALA A 378 163.31 -121.18 26.50
N TYR A 379 163.45 -122.21 25.65
CA TYR A 379 163.79 -123.58 26.08
C TYR A 379 165.29 -123.90 26.17
N ARG A 380 166.20 -123.18 25.49
CA ARG A 380 167.65 -123.51 25.52
C ARG A 380 168.61 -122.38 25.91
N LYS A 381 168.13 -121.36 26.62
CA LYS A 381 168.97 -120.60 27.57
C LYS A 381 169.28 -121.37 28.87
N LEU A 382 168.90 -122.66 28.91
CA LEU A 382 169.16 -123.64 29.98
C LEU A 382 170.12 -124.77 29.50
N LEU A 383 170.78 -124.55 28.36
CA LEU A 383 171.84 -125.36 27.73
C LEU A 383 172.72 -124.33 27.01
N GLU A 384 173.51 -123.48 27.67
CA GLU A 384 174.38 -123.73 28.83
C GLU A 384 175.35 -124.91 28.62
N GLY A 385 176.59 -124.56 28.25
CA GLY A 385 177.69 -125.50 28.00
C GLY A 385 177.64 -126.17 26.63
N GLU A 386 178.79 -126.16 25.93
CA GLU A 386 179.06 -126.90 24.68
C GLU A 386 178.18 -126.50 23.46
N GLU A 387 178.68 -126.25 22.25
CA GLU A 387 180.01 -126.15 21.64
C GLU A 387 179.88 -125.03 20.57
N GLU A 388 180.82 -124.12 20.31
CA GLU A 388 182.28 -124.20 20.32
C GLU A 388 182.86 -125.43 19.60
N ARG A 389 182.46 -125.65 18.34
CA ARG A 389 183.28 -126.32 17.31
C ARG A 389 182.69 -126.19 15.88
N LEU A 390 183.45 -125.51 15.00
CA LEU A 390 183.40 -125.58 13.52
C LEU A 390 182.24 -124.84 12.79
N GLN A 391 182.60 -123.94 11.87
CA GLN A 391 181.75 -123.05 11.03
C GLN A 391 181.56 -123.59 9.58
N LEU A 392 180.66 -123.04 8.73
CA LEU A 392 180.75 -122.95 7.22
C LEU A 392 179.53 -122.31 6.41
N SER A 393 179.62 -121.02 5.95
CA SER A 393 179.30 -120.42 4.58
C SER A 393 177.83 -120.31 3.90
N PRO A 394 177.49 -119.53 2.78
CA PRO A 394 176.78 -118.13 2.72
C PRO A 394 175.59 -117.65 1.67
N SER A 395 174.54 -116.69 1.93
CA SER A 395 173.41 -115.96 1.02
C SER A 395 172.26 -114.80 1.49
N PRO A 396 171.34 -114.05 0.67
CA PRO A 396 170.40 -112.75 0.92
C PRO A 396 168.91 -112.34 0.22
N SER A 397 168.03 -111.24 0.53
CA SER A 397 166.67 -110.67 -0.15
C SER A 397 165.78 -109.29 0.25
N SER A 398 164.65 -108.69 -0.42
CA SER A 398 163.60 -107.49 -0.05
C SER A 398 162.29 -106.90 -0.94
N ARG A 399 161.29 -105.91 -0.58
CA ARG A 399 159.96 -105.30 -1.30
C ARG A 399 159.05 -103.97 -0.80
N VAL A 400 158.04 -103.22 -1.54
CA VAL A 400 157.14 -101.89 -1.22
C VAL A 400 155.74 -101.39 -2.06
N THR A 401 154.84 -100.28 -1.80
CA THR A 401 153.54 -99.64 -2.53
C THR A 401 153.05 -98.04 -2.35
N VAL A 402 151.89 -97.19 -2.57
CA VAL A 402 150.33 -96.98 -2.96
C VAL A 402 149.61 -95.45 -3.19
N SER A 403 148.24 -95.07 -3.47
CA SER A 403 147.48 -93.64 -3.67
C SER A 403 145.78 -93.47 -3.80
N ARG A 404 144.73 -92.49 -4.05
CA ARG A 404 144.15 -90.98 -4.38
C ARG A 404 142.51 -90.56 -4.32
N ALA A 405 141.85 -89.28 -4.49
CA ALA A 405 140.29 -88.83 -4.50
C ALA A 405 139.61 -87.33 -4.98
N SER A 406 138.23 -86.92 -5.03
CA SER A 406 137.48 -85.52 -5.43
C SER A 406 135.82 -85.14 -5.35
N SER A 407 135.16 -83.88 -5.59
CA SER A 407 133.59 -83.41 -5.56
C SER A 407 132.90 -81.95 -6.11
N SER A 408 131.52 -81.51 -6.05
CA SER A 408 130.72 -80.18 -6.53
C SER A 408 129.10 -79.85 -6.16
N ARG A 409 128.04 -78.87 -6.40
CA ARG A 409 127.45 -77.50 -7.06
C ARG A 409 125.90 -76.89 -6.67
N SER A 410 125.24 -75.67 -7.08
CA SER A 410 123.74 -75.08 -6.82
C SER A 410 123.02 -73.70 -7.49
N VAL A 411 121.66 -73.21 -7.32
CA VAL A 411 120.80 -71.91 -7.85
C VAL A 411 119.26 -71.53 -7.27
N ARG A 412 118.15 -70.60 -7.48
CA ARG A 412 117.41 -69.33 -8.18
C ARG A 412 115.95 -68.76 -7.50
N VAL A 413 114.85 -67.84 -7.72
CA VAL A 413 114.01 -66.72 -8.56
C VAL A 413 112.75 -65.80 -7.87
N ALA A 414 111.83 -64.85 -8.49
CA ALA A 414 110.66 -63.90 -7.88
C ALA A 414 109.39 -63.10 -8.71
N ARG A 415 108.33 -62.27 -8.18
CA ARG A 415 107.10 -61.44 -8.86
C ARG A 415 106.07 -60.28 -8.16
N GLY A 416 104.88 -59.66 -8.70
CA GLY A 416 103.97 -58.39 -8.25
C GLY A 416 102.34 -58.02 -8.56
N LYS A 417 101.63 -56.77 -8.38
CA LYS A 417 100.05 -56.36 -8.32
C LYS A 417 99.33 -54.86 -8.69
N ARG A 418 97.94 -54.49 -8.55
CA ARG A 418 97.03 -53.15 -8.81
C ARG A 418 95.57 -52.90 -8.03
N LYS A 419 94.43 -52.00 -8.05
CA LYS A 419 93.47 -50.92 -8.79
C LYS A 419 92.40 -49.96 -7.91
N ARG A 420 91.36 -49.09 -8.41
CA ARG A 420 90.37 -48.00 -7.75
C ARG A 420 88.83 -47.65 -8.31
N VAL A 421 87.88 -46.74 -7.74
CA VAL A 421 86.39 -46.29 -8.14
C VAL A 421 85.64 -44.92 -7.56
N ASP A 422 84.34 -44.48 -7.87
CA ASP A 422 83.52 -43.10 -7.79
C ASP A 422 81.87 -43.11 -7.54
N VAL A 423 80.76 -42.20 -7.47
CA VAL A 423 80.19 -40.71 -7.63
C VAL A 423 78.63 -40.32 -7.12
N GLU A 424 77.91 -39.09 -7.27
CA GLU A 424 76.66 -38.42 -6.51
C GLU A 424 75.39 -37.50 -7.16
N GLU A 425 74.31 -36.85 -6.47
CA GLU A 425 72.91 -36.19 -6.98
C GLU A 425 72.00 -34.93 -6.28
N SER A 426 70.63 -34.52 -6.50
CA SER A 426 69.78 -33.20 -6.07
C SER A 426 68.10 -32.95 -5.99
N GLU A 427 67.39 -31.70 -5.82
CA GLU A 427 65.90 -31.25 -5.30
C GLU A 427 65.02 -29.92 -5.90
N ALA A 428 63.81 -29.16 -5.62
CA ALA A 428 62.36 -28.99 -4.92
C ALA A 428 61.33 -27.64 -5.20
N SER A 429 59.97 -27.37 -4.76
CA SER A 429 58.96 -26.09 -4.95
C SER A 429 57.39 -25.85 -4.32
N SER A 430 56.56 -24.66 -4.33
CA SER A 430 55.03 -24.34 -3.82
C SER A 430 54.09 -22.94 -4.06
N SER A 431 52.74 -22.66 -3.62
CA SER A 431 51.72 -21.38 -3.84
C SER A 431 50.19 -21.09 -3.16
N VAL A 432 49.35 -19.90 -3.21
CA VAL A 432 47.95 -19.46 -2.49
C VAL A 432 46.78 -18.33 -3.02
N SER A 433 45.55 -17.90 -2.37
CA SER A 433 44.35 -16.88 -2.80
C SER A 433 43.16 -16.12 -1.83
N ILE A 434 42.04 -15.28 -2.21
CA ILE A 434 40.95 -14.38 -1.36
C ILE A 434 39.51 -13.64 -1.89
N ALA A 435 38.49 -12.93 -1.14
CA ALA A 435 37.04 -12.27 -1.52
C ALA A 435 36.10 -11.09 -0.69
N HIS A 436 34.78 -10.60 -1.02
CA HIS A 436 33.69 -9.53 -0.49
C HIS A 436 32.15 -9.80 -0.98
N CYS A 437 30.94 -9.27 -0.51
CA CYS A 437 29.53 -9.73 -0.96
C CYS A 437 28.34 -8.72 -1.28
N ALA A 438 27.47 -9.01 -2.28
CA ALA A 438 26.19 -8.27 -2.59
C ALA A 438 25.17 -9.04 -3.47
N SER A 439 23.86 -8.74 -3.38
CA SER A 439 22.77 -9.32 -4.21
C SER A 439 21.61 -8.34 -4.53
N ALA A 440 20.87 -8.60 -5.61
CA ALA A 440 19.64 -7.87 -5.97
C ALA A 440 18.65 -8.79 -6.73
N THR A 441 17.38 -8.72 -6.35
CA THR A 441 16.26 -9.52 -6.86
C THR A 441 15.42 -8.74 -7.89
N GLY A 442 15.66 -7.43 -8.04
CA GLY A 442 14.91 -6.56 -8.95
C GLY A 442 15.71 -5.36 -9.45
N ASN A 443 15.00 -4.37 -10.01
CA ASN A 443 15.55 -3.25 -10.79
C ASN A 443 16.58 -2.35 -10.07
N VAL A 444 16.69 -2.42 -8.74
CA VAL A 444 17.52 -1.50 -7.94
C VAL A 444 18.47 -2.30 -7.06
N CYS A 445 19.76 -1.97 -7.12
CA CYS A 445 20.81 -2.59 -6.32
C CYS A 445 21.50 -1.58 -5.37
N ILE A 446 22.15 -2.09 -4.32
CA ILE A 446 22.91 -1.29 -3.35
C ILE A 446 24.34 -1.11 -3.90
N HIS A 447 24.55 -0.04 -4.65
CA HIS A 447 25.75 0.20 -5.45
C HIS A 447 27.00 0.55 -4.63
N GLN A 448 26.85 1.31 -3.54
CA GLN A 448 27.96 1.63 -2.64
C GLN A 448 27.48 1.81 -1.20
N LEU A 449 28.28 1.31 -0.26
CA LEU A 449 28.16 1.55 1.17
C LEU A 449 29.39 2.33 1.65
N ASP A 450 29.17 3.29 2.55
CA ASP A 450 30.25 3.90 3.32
C ASP A 450 30.41 3.21 4.66
N VAL A 451 31.61 2.73 4.96
CA VAL A 451 31.92 2.01 6.22
C VAL A 451 31.78 2.96 7.42
N ASP A 452 32.17 4.23 7.25
CA ASP A 452 32.05 5.30 8.25
C ASP A 452 30.60 5.78 8.48
N GLY A 453 29.62 5.27 7.73
CA GLY A 453 28.20 5.56 7.96
C GLY A 453 27.73 6.95 7.51
N LYS A 454 28.39 7.60 6.54
CA LYS A 454 27.98 8.91 6.01
C LYS A 454 26.90 8.78 4.93
N PHE A 455 26.92 7.71 4.12
CA PHE A 455 25.94 7.50 3.06
C PHE A 455 25.69 6.04 2.66
N ILE A 456 24.59 5.84 1.94
CA ILE A 456 24.26 4.63 1.18
C ILE A 456 23.85 5.06 -0.23
N CYS A 457 24.39 4.41 -1.26
CA CYS A 457 24.09 4.70 -2.66
C CYS A 457 23.34 3.53 -3.31
N LEU A 458 22.15 3.80 -3.86
CA LEU A 458 21.38 2.88 -4.69
C LEU A 458 21.58 3.20 -6.17
N HIS A 459 21.43 2.18 -7.02
CA HIS A 459 21.48 2.32 -8.47
C HIS A 459 20.35 1.52 -9.10
N ASN A 460 19.55 2.19 -9.94
CA ASN A 460 18.63 1.51 -10.85
C ASN A 460 19.44 0.94 -12.02
N THR A 461 19.49 -0.39 -12.11
CA THR A 461 20.22 -1.14 -13.13
C THR A 461 19.35 -1.51 -14.33
N SER A 462 18.05 -1.19 -14.32
CA SER A 462 17.14 -1.43 -15.43
C SER A 462 17.10 -0.26 -16.42
N ASP A 463 16.48 -0.54 -17.58
CA ASP A 463 16.16 0.41 -18.64
C ASP A 463 14.86 1.21 -18.37
N GLN A 464 14.24 1.03 -17.20
CA GLN A 464 12.92 1.58 -16.86
C GLN A 464 12.97 2.42 -15.58
N ASP A 465 12.12 3.45 -15.52
CA ASP A 465 12.01 4.34 -14.37
C ASP A 465 11.31 3.64 -13.18
N GLN A 466 12.04 3.45 -12.08
CA GLN A 466 11.52 2.77 -10.89
C GLN A 466 10.84 3.77 -9.93
N PRO A 467 9.52 3.67 -9.66
CA PRO A 467 8.91 4.37 -8.54
C PRO A 467 9.42 3.75 -7.22
N MET A 468 9.96 4.58 -6.31
CA MET A 468 10.43 4.15 -4.99
C MET A 468 9.41 4.45 -3.89
N GLY A 469 8.19 4.89 -4.23
CA GLY A 469 7.18 5.26 -3.24
C GLY A 469 6.81 4.09 -2.33
N GLY A 470 7.13 4.21 -1.04
CA GLY A 470 6.91 3.15 -0.04
C GLY A 470 8.04 2.13 0.09
N PHE A 471 9.16 2.28 -0.63
CA PHE A 471 10.36 1.47 -0.39
C PHE A 471 11.04 1.86 0.92
N GLU A 472 11.58 0.87 1.62
CA GLU A 472 12.26 1.06 2.90
C GLU A 472 13.68 0.50 2.84
N MET A 473 14.67 1.32 3.20
CA MET A 473 16.09 0.97 3.17
C MET A 473 16.62 0.91 4.60
N THR A 474 16.99 -0.29 5.05
CA THR A 474 17.43 -0.57 6.43
C THR A 474 18.90 -0.98 6.43
N ARG A 475 19.72 -0.30 7.23
CA ARG A 475 21.08 -0.75 7.57
C ARG A 475 21.06 -1.42 8.94
N THR A 476 21.72 -2.56 9.06
CA THR A 476 21.97 -3.31 10.29
C THR A 476 23.48 -3.35 10.57
N ILE A 477 23.85 -3.14 11.83
CA ILE A 477 25.22 -3.26 12.34
C ILE A 477 25.10 -3.91 13.73
N GLY A 478 25.37 -5.22 13.82
CA GLY A 478 24.96 -6.02 14.97
C GLY A 478 23.46 -5.85 15.26
N ASP A 479 23.12 -5.63 16.54
CA ASP A 479 21.74 -5.44 17.00
C ASP A 479 21.11 -4.06 16.64
N VAL A 480 21.86 -3.13 16.04
CA VAL A 480 21.38 -1.77 15.75
C VAL A 480 20.91 -1.66 14.30
N SER A 481 19.63 -1.33 14.11
CA SER A 481 19.01 -1.10 12.79
C SER A 481 18.58 0.36 12.57
N ALA A 482 18.80 0.87 11.36
CA ALA A 482 18.41 2.23 10.95
C ALA A 482 17.68 2.21 9.60
N THR A 483 16.40 2.62 9.58
CA THR A 483 15.51 2.54 8.39
C THR A 483 15.12 3.91 7.83
N TYR A 484 15.43 4.13 6.55
CA TYR A 484 14.98 5.28 5.76
C TYR A 484 13.82 4.88 4.84
N LYS A 485 12.78 5.72 4.74
CA LYS A 485 11.62 5.47 3.88
C LYS A 485 11.56 6.49 2.74
N PHE A 486 11.43 6.02 1.50
CA PHE A 486 11.35 6.89 0.32
C PHE A 486 9.97 7.57 0.21
N THR A 487 9.95 8.86 -0.14
CA THR A 487 8.69 9.61 -0.26
C THR A 487 7.82 9.07 -1.41
N PRO A 488 6.48 9.04 -1.30
CA PRO A 488 5.59 8.47 -2.32
C PRO A 488 5.68 9.04 -3.75
N LYS A 489 6.35 10.18 -3.93
CA LYS A 489 6.56 10.84 -5.24
C LYS A 489 7.99 10.70 -5.77
N TYR A 490 8.88 9.96 -5.09
CA TYR A 490 10.25 9.76 -5.54
C TYR A 490 10.32 8.64 -6.59
N LEU A 491 10.99 8.94 -7.70
CA LEU A 491 11.14 8.08 -8.86
C LEU A 491 12.61 8.09 -9.26
N LEU A 492 13.22 6.90 -9.33
CA LEU A 492 14.62 6.67 -9.66
C LEU A 492 14.71 6.26 -11.12
N ARG A 493 15.21 7.14 -11.99
CA ARG A 493 15.19 6.90 -13.44
C ARG A 493 16.05 5.71 -13.86
N ALA A 494 15.78 5.17 -15.05
CA ALA A 494 16.61 4.19 -15.72
C ALA A 494 18.11 4.58 -15.66
N GLY A 495 18.97 3.64 -15.23
CA GLY A 495 20.41 3.89 -15.05
C GLY A 495 20.81 4.91 -13.97
N GLN A 496 19.88 5.55 -13.27
CA GLN A 496 20.18 6.61 -12.30
C GLN A 496 20.78 6.02 -11.00
N LYS A 497 21.57 6.83 -10.30
CA LYS A 497 22.02 6.59 -8.92
C LYS A 497 21.40 7.61 -7.98
N VAL A 498 21.14 7.18 -6.74
CA VAL A 498 20.69 8.05 -5.64
C VAL A 498 21.50 7.75 -4.39
N THR A 499 22.03 8.80 -3.78
CA THR A 499 22.79 8.72 -2.53
C THR A 499 21.95 9.32 -1.41
N VAL A 500 21.72 8.52 -0.37
CA VAL A 500 21.04 8.95 0.86
C VAL A 500 22.11 9.26 1.91
N TRP A 501 22.38 10.55 2.07
CA TRP A 501 23.34 11.10 3.01
C TRP A 501 22.73 11.22 4.41
N ALA A 502 23.49 10.86 5.44
CA ALA A 502 23.13 11.17 6.83
C ALA A 502 23.33 12.67 7.11
N SER A 503 22.63 13.23 8.11
CA SER A 503 22.62 14.69 8.31
C SER A 503 23.98 15.27 8.78
N ASN A 504 24.91 14.46 9.31
CA ASN A 504 26.26 14.92 9.66
C ASN A 504 27.24 14.95 8.46
N ALA A 505 26.88 14.42 7.29
CA ALA A 505 27.82 14.16 6.20
C ALA A 505 28.35 15.43 5.49
N GLY A 506 27.84 16.62 5.82
CA GLY A 506 28.32 17.91 5.30
C GLY A 506 27.93 18.24 3.85
N VAL A 507 27.20 17.35 3.16
CA VAL A 507 26.76 17.51 1.77
C VAL A 507 25.46 18.33 1.70
N SER A 508 25.33 19.20 0.68
CA SER A 508 24.10 19.93 0.36
C SER A 508 23.12 19.06 -0.43
N SER A 509 21.81 19.08 -0.13
CA SER A 509 20.84 18.23 -0.82
C SER A 509 20.58 18.73 -2.24
N SER A 510 20.82 17.85 -3.22
CA SER A 510 20.50 18.01 -4.64
C SER A 510 19.56 16.89 -5.12
N PRO A 511 18.26 16.92 -4.78
CA PRO A 511 17.30 15.98 -5.35
C PRO A 511 17.23 16.15 -6.89
N PRO A 512 17.13 15.06 -7.67
CA PRO A 512 16.85 13.70 -7.22
C PRO A 512 18.09 12.86 -6.86
N THR A 513 19.33 13.31 -7.08
CA THR A 513 20.53 12.49 -6.85
C THR A 513 20.93 12.38 -5.38
N ASP A 514 20.79 13.46 -4.60
CA ASP A 514 21.34 13.55 -3.24
C ASP A 514 20.25 13.91 -2.23
N LEU A 515 19.79 12.89 -1.50
CA LEU A 515 18.79 13.00 -0.46
C LEU A 515 19.48 13.08 0.90
N ILE A 516 19.07 14.03 1.76
CA ILE A 516 19.56 14.09 3.14
C ILE A 516 18.53 13.52 4.10
N TRP A 517 18.92 12.51 4.88
CA TRP A 517 18.13 12.00 5.99
C TRP A 517 18.23 12.93 7.20
N LYS A 518 17.47 14.03 7.16
CA LYS A 518 17.47 15.10 8.18
C LYS A 518 17.12 14.66 9.60
N GLY A 519 16.61 13.44 9.78
CA GLY A 519 16.21 12.87 11.07
C GLY A 519 17.25 11.98 11.75
N GLN A 520 18.39 11.68 11.11
CA GLN A 520 19.47 10.88 11.70
C GLN A 520 20.83 11.52 11.46
N SER A 521 21.70 11.45 12.47
CA SER A 521 23.05 12.01 12.39
C SER A 521 23.97 11.18 11.49
N SER A 522 23.95 9.86 11.63
CA SER A 522 24.76 8.88 10.88
C SER A 522 23.94 7.63 10.52
N TRP A 523 24.39 6.89 9.52
CA TRP A 523 23.95 5.52 9.23
C TRP A 523 24.56 4.45 10.16
N GLY A 524 25.48 4.85 11.05
CA GLY A 524 26.24 3.96 11.93
C GLY A 524 27.53 3.45 11.29
N SER A 525 28.54 3.19 12.12
CA SER A 525 29.87 2.71 11.73
C SER A 525 30.26 1.49 12.57
N GLY A 526 30.76 0.44 11.95
CA GLY A 526 31.17 -0.79 12.63
C GLY A 526 31.63 -1.87 11.66
N GLU A 527 32.13 -2.97 12.21
CA GLU A 527 32.43 -4.20 11.49
C GLU A 527 31.12 -4.99 11.22
N ASP A 528 31.13 -5.87 10.22
CA ASP A 528 29.97 -6.65 9.73
C ASP A 528 28.70 -5.82 9.47
N VAL A 529 28.83 -4.84 8.57
CA VAL A 529 27.71 -4.06 8.03
C VAL A 529 26.85 -4.90 7.09
N GLN A 530 25.53 -4.85 7.26
CA GLN A 530 24.54 -5.35 6.32
C GLN A 530 23.53 -4.24 5.97
N VAL A 531 23.06 -4.22 4.71
CA VAL A 531 22.02 -3.30 4.23
C VAL A 531 21.00 -4.05 3.40
N LEU A 532 19.72 -3.73 3.62
CA LEU A 532 18.54 -4.29 2.99
C LEU A 532 17.68 -3.19 2.35
N LEU A 533 17.09 -3.50 1.21
CA LEU A 533 16.09 -2.68 0.52
C LEU A 533 14.80 -3.49 0.33
N LEU A 534 13.74 -3.06 1.00
CA LEU A 534 12.41 -3.67 0.95
C LEU A 534 11.49 -2.90 0.00
N ASN A 535 10.63 -3.63 -0.72
CA ASN A 535 9.52 -3.04 -1.48
C ASN A 535 8.32 -2.69 -0.56
N PRO A 536 7.28 -1.98 -1.06
CA PRO A 536 6.07 -1.67 -0.28
C PRO A 536 5.27 -2.90 0.21
N GLN A 537 5.59 -4.10 -0.26
CA GLN A 537 4.99 -5.38 0.13
C GLN A 537 5.78 -6.08 1.25
N GLY A 538 7.00 -5.61 1.56
CA GLY A 538 7.88 -6.19 2.59
C GLY A 538 8.89 -7.22 2.08
N GLU A 539 9.05 -7.37 0.76
CA GLU A 539 9.94 -8.35 0.13
C GLU A 539 11.35 -7.76 -0.12
N GLU A 540 12.40 -8.58 -0.02
CA GLU A 540 13.80 -8.17 -0.21
C GLU A 540 14.15 -7.98 -1.70
N VAL A 541 14.32 -6.71 -2.11
CA VAL A 541 14.70 -6.33 -3.48
C VAL A 541 16.21 -6.25 -3.68
N ALA A 542 16.96 -5.86 -2.64
CA ALA A 542 18.43 -5.91 -2.66
C ALA A 542 19.02 -6.03 -1.27
N GLN A 543 20.17 -6.70 -1.19
CA GLN A 543 20.93 -6.92 0.04
C GLN A 543 22.44 -6.70 -0.24
N ARG A 544 23.18 -6.18 0.74
CA ARG A 544 24.65 -6.07 0.65
C ARG A 544 25.29 -6.19 2.02
N SER A 545 26.41 -6.90 2.10
CA SER A 545 27.16 -7.10 3.34
C SER A 545 28.68 -7.01 3.14
N THR A 546 29.40 -6.69 4.20
CA THR A 546 30.86 -6.58 4.19
C THR A 546 31.44 -7.26 5.42
N VAL A 547 32.18 -8.37 5.21
CA VAL A 547 32.76 -9.20 6.27
C VAL A 547 34.29 -9.22 6.14
N PHE A 548 34.99 -9.12 7.26
CA PHE A 548 36.46 -9.20 7.31
C PHE A 548 36.93 -10.61 7.68
N LYS A 549 38.02 -11.08 7.07
CA LYS A 549 38.69 -12.34 7.45
C LYS A 549 40.20 -12.11 7.55
N THR A 550 40.76 -12.39 8.72
CA THR A 550 42.20 -12.60 8.91
C THR A 550 42.51 -14.08 8.74
N ILE A 551 43.54 -14.40 7.94
CA ILE A 551 44.11 -15.74 7.87
C ILE A 551 45.23 -15.82 8.91
N THR A 552 45.03 -16.63 9.94
CA THR A 552 46.12 -17.28 10.67
C THR A 552 46.28 -18.68 10.10
N GLU A 553 47.49 -19.03 9.67
CA GLU A 553 47.80 -20.36 9.15
C GLU A 553 47.85 -21.35 10.32
N GLU A 554 46.98 -22.36 10.34
CA GLU A 554 47.17 -23.58 11.13
C GLU A 554 46.40 -24.76 10.48
N GLU A 555 47.15 -25.85 10.30
CA GLU A 555 46.74 -27.24 10.00
C GLU A 555 46.02 -27.57 8.67
N GLU A 556 46.78 -28.22 7.77
CA GLU A 556 46.29 -29.19 6.79
C GLU A 556 45.73 -30.45 7.51
N MET A 557 44.84 -31.22 6.87
CA MET A 557 44.80 -32.71 6.84
C MET A 557 43.39 -33.25 6.52
N GLY A 558 43.30 -34.16 5.54
CA GLY A 558 42.18 -35.09 5.32
C GLY A 558 40.86 -34.51 4.77
N ASP A 559 40.01 -35.29 4.10
CA ASP A 559 40.19 -36.66 3.56
C ASP A 559 39.38 -36.81 2.26
N GLU A 560 39.76 -37.79 1.44
CA GLU A 560 38.95 -38.32 0.33
C GLU A 560 37.96 -39.37 0.88
N GLU A 561 36.75 -39.47 0.32
CA GLU A 561 36.16 -40.77 -0.07
C GLU A 561 34.87 -40.60 -0.88
N GLU A 562 34.55 -41.63 -1.69
CA GLU A 562 33.36 -41.75 -2.53
C GLU A 562 32.32 -42.67 -1.84
N ASP A 563 31.04 -42.53 -2.15
CA ASP A 563 30.16 -43.72 -2.25
C ASP A 563 28.97 -43.47 -3.21
N GLU A 564 28.50 -44.53 -3.86
CA GLU A 564 27.34 -44.52 -4.76
C GLU A 564 26.05 -44.96 -4.05
N GLY A 565 24.90 -44.47 -4.51
CA GLY A 565 23.58 -44.87 -4.01
C GLY A 565 22.57 -44.96 -5.15
N VAL A 566 22.42 -46.17 -5.72
CA VAL A 566 21.74 -46.39 -7.02
C VAL A 566 20.52 -47.32 -6.89
N GLU A 567 19.41 -46.93 -7.54
CA GLU A 567 18.22 -47.77 -7.87
C GLU A 567 17.33 -48.27 -6.68
N VAL A 568 16.06 -48.73 -6.83
CA VAL A 568 15.21 -49.03 -8.01
C VAL A 568 13.69 -48.92 -7.69
N ILE A 569 12.86 -48.56 -8.70
CA ILE A 569 11.46 -48.97 -9.13
C ILE A 569 10.47 -49.55 -8.05
N GLU A 570 9.16 -49.25 -7.96
CA GLU A 570 7.98 -49.45 -8.85
C GLU A 570 6.94 -48.29 -8.72
N GLU A 571 6.38 -47.72 -9.80
CA GLU A 571 5.20 -48.17 -10.61
C GLU A 571 3.86 -48.35 -9.85
N GLU A 572 2.87 -47.49 -10.17
CA GLU A 572 1.60 -47.94 -10.76
C GLU A 572 0.83 -46.75 -11.42
N ALA A 573 -0.25 -47.03 -12.17
CA ALA A 573 -0.90 -46.05 -13.06
C ALA A 573 -2.46 -46.11 -13.04
N PHE A 574 -3.09 -45.41 -14.00
CA PHE A 574 -4.53 -45.42 -14.36
C PHE A 574 -5.55 -44.59 -13.53
N GLN A 575 -5.82 -43.39 -14.05
CA GLN A 575 -7.10 -42.97 -14.66
C GLN A 575 -8.48 -43.28 -13.99
N GLN A 576 -9.26 -42.19 -13.89
CA GLN A 576 -10.67 -42.06 -14.33
C GLN A 576 -11.80 -42.65 -13.44
N GLY A 577 -12.81 -41.81 -13.12
CA GLY A 577 -13.99 -42.21 -12.35
C GLY A 577 -14.99 -41.07 -12.05
N ASP A 578 -15.81 -40.68 -13.04
CA ASP A 578 -16.88 -39.66 -12.89
C ASP A 578 -17.98 -40.09 -11.90
N ARG A 579 -18.54 -39.12 -11.16
CA ARG A 579 -19.98 -39.13 -10.85
C ARG A 579 -20.62 -37.75 -10.63
N SER A 580 -21.29 -37.27 -11.67
CA SER A 580 -22.16 -36.08 -11.70
C SER A 580 -23.20 -35.92 -10.57
N THR A 581 -23.62 -34.68 -10.30
CA THR A 581 -25.06 -34.33 -10.31
C THR A 581 -25.31 -32.85 -10.63
N LYS A 582 -26.52 -32.53 -11.09
CA LYS A 582 -26.89 -31.31 -11.85
C LYS A 582 -27.48 -30.17 -11.01
N ARG A 583 -27.63 -29.00 -11.69
CA ARG A 583 -28.42 -27.78 -11.37
C ARG A 583 -27.66 -26.73 -10.54
N GLY A 584 -27.76 -25.43 -10.83
CA GLY A 584 -28.44 -24.75 -11.95
C GLY A 584 -28.57 -23.24 -11.73
N CYS A 585 -28.60 -22.43 -12.79
CA CYS A 585 -28.67 -20.97 -12.67
C CYS A 585 -30.05 -20.46 -12.22
N SER A 586 -30.08 -19.47 -11.33
CA SER A 586 -30.88 -18.25 -11.51
C SER A 586 -30.35 -17.11 -10.62
N ILE A 587 -30.53 -15.89 -11.09
CA ILE A 587 -30.29 -14.64 -10.35
C ILE A 587 -31.47 -14.36 -9.40
N MET A 588 -31.15 -13.87 -8.20
CA MET A 588 -31.70 -12.63 -7.62
C MET A 588 -30.57 -11.91 -6.87
#